data_AF-A0A7K1L611-F1
#
_entry.id   AF-A0A7K1L611-F1
#
_cell.length_a   1.000
_cell.length_b   1.000
_cell.length_c   1.000
_cell.angle_alpha   90.00
_cell.angle_beta   90.00
_cell.angle_gamma   90.00
#
_symmetry.space_group_name_H-M   'P 1'
#
loop_
_entity.id
_entity.type
_entity.pdbx_description
1 polymer ?
#
loop_
_entity_poly.entity_id
_entity_poly.type
_entity_poly.pdbx_seq_one_letter_code
_entity_poly.pdbx_strand_id
1 'polypeptide(L)'
;MGPPNQPPQGWAPPPGGPRGKGLFGALFDTNFDHMVTAQMIKIIYRLALALITLFALVMAWYGVAFLEWNQALGIGTLLATPIVWMFQLLTVRMALEFLINQFKISEYLRIIKDKS
;
A
#
# COMPACT_ATOMS: atom_id res chain seq x y z
N MET A 1 -4.01 -61.06 27.57
CA MET A 1 -4.28 -60.43 26.25
C MET A 1 -3.69 -59.03 26.31
N GLY A 2 -2.52 -58.81 25.69
CA GLY A 2 -1.84 -57.51 25.71
C GLY A 2 -2.44 -56.56 24.65
N PRO A 3 -2.35 -55.23 24.83
CA PRO A 3 -2.85 -54.28 23.86
C PRO A 3 -2.07 -54.35 22.53
N PRO A 4 -2.73 -54.15 21.38
CA PRO A 4 -2.11 -54.27 20.07
C PRO A 4 -1.09 -53.14 19.79
N ASN A 5 0.03 -53.55 19.22
CA ASN A 5 1.17 -52.75 18.80
C ASN A 5 0.75 -51.79 17.66
N GLN A 6 0.82 -50.47 17.88
CA GLN A 6 0.54 -49.47 16.85
C GLN A 6 1.80 -49.22 16.00
N PRO A 7 1.71 -49.15 14.66
CA PRO A 7 2.86 -48.90 13.80
C PRO A 7 3.40 -47.46 13.96
N PRO A 8 4.70 -47.21 13.72
CA PRO A 8 5.30 -45.89 13.86
C PRO A 8 4.69 -44.90 12.86
N GLN A 9 4.13 -43.79 13.36
CA GLN A 9 3.69 -42.67 12.53
C GLN A 9 4.91 -42.00 11.88
N GLY A 10 5.17 -42.38 10.63
CA GLY A 10 6.11 -41.70 9.75
C GLY A 10 5.65 -40.27 9.47
N TRP A 11 6.59 -39.34 9.53
CA TRP A 11 6.37 -37.92 9.24
C TRP A 11 5.74 -37.72 7.85
N ALA A 12 4.51 -37.21 7.82
CA ALA A 12 3.89 -36.70 6.60
C ALA A 12 4.30 -35.23 6.42
N PRO A 13 4.79 -34.81 5.23
CA PRO A 13 5.03 -33.39 4.99
C PRO A 13 3.71 -32.63 5.14
N PRO A 14 3.71 -31.43 5.78
CA PRO A 14 2.49 -30.67 5.97
C PRO A 14 1.82 -30.41 4.60
N PRO A 15 0.48 -30.50 4.52
CA PRO A 15 -0.26 -30.17 3.31
C PRO A 15 0.20 -28.80 2.84
N GLY A 16 0.68 -28.71 1.60
CA GLY A 16 1.15 -27.45 1.02
C GLY A 16 0.10 -26.38 1.25
N GLY A 17 0.41 -25.45 2.17
CA GLY A 17 -0.47 -24.34 2.51
C GLY A 17 -0.90 -23.62 1.22
N PRO A 18 -2.08 -23.00 1.19
CA PRO A 18 -2.61 -22.35 0.00
C PRO A 18 -1.49 -21.51 -0.62
N ARG A 19 -1.06 -21.85 -1.85
CA ARG A 19 -0.06 -21.04 -2.57
C ARG A 19 -0.65 -19.65 -2.66
N GLY A 20 -0.17 -18.76 -1.78
CA GLY A 20 -0.60 -17.38 -1.77
C GLY A 20 -0.44 -16.86 -3.19
N LYS A 21 -1.56 -16.43 -3.78
CA LYS A 21 -1.56 -15.71 -5.06
C LYS A 21 -0.48 -14.63 -4.95
N GLY A 22 0.54 -14.73 -5.82
CA GLY A 22 1.65 -13.78 -5.81
C GLY A 22 1.13 -12.35 -5.98
N LEU A 23 1.91 -11.37 -5.54
CA LEU A 23 1.58 -9.94 -5.54
C LEU A 23 0.97 -9.43 -6.86
N PHE A 24 1.42 -9.97 -8.00
CA PHE A 24 0.88 -9.65 -9.31
C PHE A 24 -0.50 -10.28 -9.56
N GLY A 25 -0.74 -11.51 -9.09
CA GLY A 25 -2.04 -12.18 -9.20
C GLY A 25 -3.13 -11.57 -8.33
N ALA A 26 -2.77 -10.88 -7.24
CA ALA A 26 -3.72 -10.11 -6.41
C ALA A 26 -4.06 -8.73 -7.02
N LEU A 27 -3.14 -8.12 -7.80
CA LEU A 27 -3.39 -6.85 -8.48
C LEU A 27 -4.34 -6.98 -9.68
N PHE A 28 -4.37 -8.14 -10.33
CA PHE A 28 -5.30 -8.47 -11.42
C PHE A 28 -6.52 -9.28 -10.95
N ASP A 29 -6.71 -9.45 -9.64
CA ASP A 29 -7.88 -10.15 -9.11
C ASP A 29 -9.07 -9.17 -9.09
N THR A 30 -9.92 -9.24 -10.11
CA THR A 30 -11.18 -8.48 -10.19
C THR A 30 -12.27 -9.01 -9.27
N ASN A 31 -12.00 -10.11 -8.54
CA ASN A 31 -12.89 -10.67 -7.53
C ASN A 31 -12.52 -10.09 -6.15
N PHE A 32 -13.24 -9.06 -5.74
CA PHE A 32 -13.13 -8.39 -4.43
C PHE A 32 -13.67 -9.26 -3.27
N ASP A 33 -13.37 -10.56 -3.24
CA ASP A 33 -13.97 -11.53 -2.28
C ASP A 33 -13.22 -11.57 -0.93
N HIS A 34 -12.01 -11.04 -0.87
CA HIS A 34 -11.28 -10.81 0.37
C HIS A 34 -11.16 -9.30 0.64
N MET A 35 -11.08 -8.89 1.92
CA MET A 35 -10.73 -7.53 2.38
C MET A 35 -9.27 -7.15 1.99
N VAL A 36 -8.94 -7.25 0.69
CA VAL A 36 -7.64 -6.93 0.08
C VAL A 36 -7.33 -5.43 0.24
N THR A 37 -8.33 -4.60 0.51
CA THR A 37 -8.18 -3.15 0.58
C THR A 37 -7.21 -2.68 1.66
N ALA A 38 -7.15 -3.34 2.82
CA ALA A 38 -6.20 -2.97 3.87
C ALA A 38 -4.73 -3.23 3.48
N GLN A 39 -4.46 -4.30 2.73
CA GLN A 39 -3.10 -4.63 2.27
C GLN A 39 -2.69 -3.76 1.07
N MET A 40 -3.62 -3.43 0.16
CA MET A 40 -3.37 -2.56 -0.99
C MET A 40 -2.97 -1.14 -0.60
N ILE A 41 -3.50 -0.59 0.50
CA ILE A 41 -3.18 0.77 0.97
C ILE A 41 -1.66 0.98 1.17
N LYS A 42 -0.95 -0.02 1.71
CA LYS A 42 0.52 0.06 1.91
C LYS A 42 1.30 0.08 0.59
N ILE A 43 0.76 -0.55 -0.46
CA ILE A 43 1.35 -0.55 -1.80
C ILE A 43 1.08 0.79 -2.46
N ILE A 44 -0.16 1.28 -2.39
CA ILE A 44 -0.58 2.57 -2.91
C ILE A 44 0.25 3.70 -2.29
N TYR A 45 0.52 3.66 -0.98
CA TYR A 45 1.38 4.65 -0.34
C TYR A 45 2.79 4.70 -0.94
N ARG A 46 3.44 3.54 -1.08
CA ARG A 46 4.80 3.47 -1.63
C ARG A 46 4.85 3.92 -3.09
N LEU A 47 3.84 3.55 -3.87
CA LEU A 47 3.71 4.00 -5.25
C LEU A 47 3.47 5.51 -5.33
N ALA A 48 2.55 6.05 -4.52
CA ALA A 48 2.27 7.48 -4.47
C ALA A 48 3.51 8.28 -4.04
N LEU A 49 4.24 7.83 -3.01
CA LEU A 49 5.49 8.44 -2.57
C LEU A 49 6.53 8.49 -3.70
N ALA A 50 6.70 7.38 -4.44
CA ALA A 50 7.63 7.33 -5.56
C ALA A 50 7.22 8.30 -6.69
N LEU A 51 5.93 8.31 -7.06
CA LEU A 51 5.41 9.18 -8.10
C LEU A 51 5.48 10.67 -7.72
N ILE A 52 5.15 11.04 -6.48
CA ILE A 52 5.25 12.41 -5.98
C ILE A 52 6.70 12.87 -5.96
N THR A 53 7.63 12.00 -5.56
CA THR A 53 9.06 12.33 -5.55
C THR A 53 9.60 12.49 -6.97
N LEU A 54 9.20 11.61 -7.90
CA LEU A 54 9.54 11.73 -9.31
C LEU A 54 8.98 13.03 -9.91
N PHE A 55 7.72 13.36 -9.60
CA PHE A 55 7.09 14.60 -10.03
C PHE A 55 7.85 15.83 -9.51
N ALA A 56 8.28 15.84 -8.24
CA ALA A 56 9.08 16.92 -7.69
C ALA A 56 10.46 17.05 -8.37
N LEU A 57 11.11 15.93 -8.74
CA LEU A 57 12.36 15.97 -9.51
C LEU A 57 12.16 16.58 -10.90
N VAL A 58 11.07 16.21 -11.58
CA VAL A 58 10.71 16.79 -12.87
C VAL A 58 10.42 18.29 -12.73
N MET A 59 9.68 18.69 -11.70
CA MET A 59 9.41 20.09 -11.41
C MET A 59 10.70 20.89 -11.14
N ALA A 60 11.62 20.33 -10.34
CA ALA A 60 12.91 20.96 -10.07
C ALA A 60 13.73 21.12 -11.36
N TRP A 61 13.77 20.09 -12.21
CA TRP A 61 14.45 20.14 -13.51
C TRP A 61 13.92 21.27 -14.39
N TYR A 62 12.59 21.39 -14.52
CA TYR A 62 11.99 22.52 -15.23
C TYR A 62 12.27 23.86 -14.56
N GLY A 63 12.31 23.91 -13.21
CA GLY A 63 12.70 25.09 -12.46
C GLY A 63 14.10 25.60 -12.83
N VAL A 64 15.06 24.68 -13.01
CA VAL A 64 16.41 25.03 -13.50
C VAL A 64 16.35 25.54 -14.94
N ALA A 65 15.63 24.85 -15.83
CA ALA A 65 15.48 25.29 -17.23
C ALA A 65 14.86 26.69 -17.34
N PHE A 66 13.92 27.04 -16.46
CA PHE A 66 13.32 28.37 -16.43
C PHE A 66 14.30 29.48 -16.01
N LEU A 67 15.41 29.17 -15.32
CA LEU A 67 16.40 30.19 -14.96
C LEU A 67 17.02 30.85 -16.19
N GLU A 68 17.13 30.13 -17.31
CA GLU A 68 17.68 30.65 -18.57
C GLU A 68 16.74 31.65 -19.26
N TRP A 69 15.43 31.50 -19.07
CA TRP A 69 14.41 32.30 -19.77
C TRP A 69 13.83 33.40 -18.86
N ASN A 70 13.60 33.08 -17.59
CA ASN A 70 13.04 33.97 -16.59
C ASN A 70 13.50 33.55 -15.18
N GLN A 71 14.50 34.26 -14.65
CA GLN A 71 15.08 33.98 -13.34
C GLN A 71 14.06 34.00 -12.20
N ALA A 72 13.10 34.94 -12.21
CA ALA A 72 12.10 35.05 -11.14
C ALA A 72 11.19 33.80 -11.10
N LEU A 73 10.77 33.30 -12.27
CA LEU A 73 9.97 32.08 -12.38
C LEU A 73 10.77 30.82 -12.01
N GLY A 74 12.04 30.73 -12.44
CA GLY A 74 12.89 29.59 -12.11
C GLY A 74 13.17 29.47 -10.61
N ILE A 75 13.58 30.58 -9.98
CA ILE A 75 13.80 30.62 -8.52
C ILE A 75 12.50 30.34 -7.77
N GLY A 76 11.38 30.96 -8.19
CA GLY A 76 10.07 30.73 -7.59
C GLY A 76 9.66 29.26 -7.65
N THR A 77 9.88 28.61 -8.78
CA THR A 77 9.55 27.18 -9.00
C THR A 77 10.44 26.27 -8.14
N LEU A 78 11.74 26.55 -8.06
CA LEU A 78 12.69 25.77 -7.26
C LEU A 78 12.38 25.87 -5.76
N LEU A 79 12.02 27.04 -5.26
CA LEU A 79 11.60 27.24 -3.87
C LEU A 79 10.22 26.61 -3.59
N ALA A 80 9.31 26.67 -4.56
CA ALA A 80 7.98 26.06 -4.42
C ALA A 80 8.04 24.52 -4.45
N THR A 81 8.97 23.93 -5.19
CA THR A 81 9.08 22.47 -5.36
C THR A 81 9.08 21.68 -4.04
N PRO A 82 9.97 21.95 -3.06
CA PRO A 82 9.96 21.22 -1.79
C PRO A 82 8.68 21.44 -0.98
N ILE A 83 8.07 22.62 -1.08
CA ILE A 83 6.81 22.95 -0.38
C ILE A 83 5.66 22.13 -0.99
N VAL A 84 5.55 22.11 -2.32
CA VAL A 84 4.54 21.34 -3.05
C VAL A 84 4.71 19.85 -2.79
N TRP A 85 5.94 19.33 -2.86
CA TRP A 85 6.25 17.93 -2.56
C TRP A 85 5.80 17.55 -1.14
N MET A 86 6.17 18.36 -0.14
CA MET A 86 5.79 18.10 1.25
C MET A 86 4.27 18.13 1.43
N PHE A 87 3.58 19.10 0.82
CA PHE A 87 2.13 19.21 0.89
C PHE A 87 1.44 18.00 0.26
N GLN A 88 1.89 17.56 -0.92
CA GLN A 88 1.36 16.35 -1.59
C GLN A 88 1.53 15.10 -0.72
N LEU A 89 2.68 14.94 -0.06
CA LEU A 89 2.91 13.82 0.86
C LEU A 89 1.97 13.86 2.07
N LEU A 90 1.77 15.03 2.66
CA LEU A 90 0.83 15.21 3.77
C LEU A 90 -0.61 14.90 3.34
N THR A 91 -1.03 15.37 2.17
CA THR A 91 -2.36 15.06 1.62
C THR A 91 -2.56 13.57 1.42
N VAL A 92 -1.60 12.88 0.80
CA VAL A 92 -1.67 11.43 0.60
C VAL A 92 -1.71 10.69 1.94
N ARG A 93 -0.92 11.13 2.92
CA ARG A 93 -0.93 10.55 4.26
C ARG A 93 -2.31 10.68 4.91
N MET A 94 -2.89 11.88 4.91
CA MET A 94 -4.22 12.12 5.47
C MET A 94 -5.30 11.28 4.76
N ALA A 95 -5.25 11.20 3.43
CA ALA A 95 -6.19 10.41 2.64
C ALA A 95 -6.09 8.91 2.97
N LEU A 96 -4.88 8.37 3.08
CA LEU A 96 -4.69 6.95 3.42
C LEU A 96 -5.08 6.64 4.85
N GLU A 97 -4.78 7.53 5.81
CA GLU A 97 -5.24 7.39 7.19
C GLU A 97 -6.77 7.36 7.26
N PHE A 98 -7.45 8.22 6.49
CA PHE A 98 -8.90 8.20 6.36
C PHE A 98 -9.42 6.88 5.76
N LEU A 99 -8.81 6.40 4.65
CA LEU A 99 -9.19 5.14 4.03
C LEU A 99 -9.03 3.95 4.99
N ILE A 100 -7.88 3.86 5.69
CA ILE A 100 -7.63 2.80 6.68
C ILE A 100 -8.70 2.84 7.78
N ASN A 101 -9.03 4.03 8.30
CA ASN A 101 -10.00 4.16 9.37
C ASN A 101 -11.40 3.69 8.94
N GLN A 102 -11.81 3.98 7.70
CA GLN A 102 -13.07 3.47 7.17
C GLN A 102 -13.10 1.93 7.08
N PHE A 103 -12.01 1.30 6.63
CA PHE A 103 -11.94 -0.17 6.61
C PHE A 103 -12.01 -0.75 8.02
N LYS A 104 -11.30 -0.16 8.99
CA LYS A 104 -11.36 -0.62 10.39
C LYS A 104 -12.78 -0.56 10.96
N ILE A 105 -13.52 0.52 10.73
CA ILE A 105 -14.91 0.66 11.21
C ILE A 105 -15.80 -0.44 10.64
N SER A 106 -15.65 -0.78 9.35
CA SER A 106 -16.43 -1.85 8.71
C SER A 106 -16.16 -3.24 9.33
N GLU A 107 -14.94 -3.48 9.80
CA GLU A 107 -14.55 -4.75 10.43
C GLU A 107 -15.14 -4.90 11.83
N TYR A 108 -15.13 -3.83 12.63
CA TYR A 108 -15.70 -3.82 13.98
C TYR A 108 -17.21 -4.13 13.99
N LEU A 109 -17.96 -3.66 12.98
CA LEU A 109 -19.40 -3.94 12.87
C LEU A 109 -19.69 -5.42 12.58
N ARG A 110 -18.80 -6.10 11.85
CA ARG A 110 -18.94 -7.52 11.54
C ARG A 110 -18.77 -8.39 12.79
N ILE A 111 -17.85 -8.02 13.67
CA ILE A 111 -17.55 -8.74 14.92
C ILE A 111 -18.71 -8.62 15.93
N ILE A 112 -19.40 -7.48 15.98
CA ILE A 112 -20.55 -7.30 16.88
C ILE A 112 -21.75 -8.12 16.39
N LYS A 113 -21.97 -8.21 15.08
CA LYS A 113 -23.09 -8.99 14.52
C LYS A 113 -22.93 -10.50 14.71
N ASP A 114 -21.70 -11.00 14.80
CA ASP A 114 -21.41 -12.43 14.99
C ASP A 114 -21.51 -12.89 16.46
N LYS A 115 -21.72 -11.95 17.39
CA LYS A 115 -21.87 -12.19 18.83
C LYS A 115 -23.31 -12.07 19.34
N SER A 116 -24.30 -11.94 18.46
CA SER A 116 -25.75 -11.96 18.78
C SER A 116 -26.45 -13.00 17.94
#